data_AF-A0A831XXF1-F1
#
_entry.id   AF-A0A831XXF1-F1
#
_cell.length_a   1.000
_cell.length_b   1.000
_cell.length_c   1.000
_cell.angle_alpha   90.00
_cell.angle_beta   90.00
_cell.angle_gamma   90.00
#
_symmetry.space_group_name_H-M   'P 1'
#
loop_
_entity.id
_entity.type
_entity.pdbx_description
1 polymer ?
#
loop_
_entity_poly.entity_id
_entity_poly.type
_entity_poly.pdbx_seq_one_letter_code
_entity_poly.pdbx_strand_id
1 'polypeptide(L)'
;MYFVAGGARYWVMRGPSGFLVYRKEGSKTVYLGRRSLEEIKRMLAGAGAEAIQRIRSDVEAVRQALEKAARIQTAQAPSLTWRKDGHAYWLLQYGRTFYVYVKGPSTKHRPKLVEKTDVDGVVGRVLAAGAAHVLEALRLLINGLHAAVAAAADLLKASAETRREVSRREAEEAFKELRRGLRREVAAWREKYRLRMEREGLYEVDPRWVREDLAEFLGENRHLVEKILPHRDLVDDLADAVEEETYGYLTRYDVLDLLK
;
A
#
# COMPACT_ATOMS: atom_id res chain seq x y z
N MET A 1 -14.87 -15.15 1.23
CA MET A 1 -14.02 -13.98 1.53
C MET A 1 -14.51 -12.79 0.74
N TYR A 2 -14.51 -11.60 1.34
CA TYR A 2 -14.83 -10.34 0.68
C TYR A 2 -13.60 -9.42 0.70
N PHE A 3 -13.35 -8.71 -0.38
CA PHE A 3 -12.33 -7.66 -0.43
C PHE A 3 -12.77 -6.49 -1.31
N VAL A 4 -12.15 -5.33 -1.13
CA VAL A 4 -12.36 -4.15 -1.98
C VAL A 4 -11.08 -3.88 -2.75
N ALA A 5 -11.18 -3.79 -4.08
CA ALA A 5 -10.06 -3.45 -4.96
C ALA A 5 -10.56 -2.47 -6.04
N GLY A 6 -9.79 -1.42 -6.33
CA GLY A 6 -10.20 -0.40 -7.32
C GLY A 6 -11.61 0.17 -7.10
N GLY A 7 -12.03 0.35 -5.84
CA GLY A 7 -13.38 0.84 -5.48
C GLY A 7 -14.53 -0.17 -5.66
N ALA A 8 -14.26 -1.35 -6.22
CA ALA A 8 -15.24 -2.41 -6.41
C ALA A 8 -15.16 -3.45 -5.29
N ARG A 9 -16.32 -4.01 -4.95
CA ARG A 9 -16.50 -5.00 -3.89
C ARG A 9 -16.50 -6.40 -4.47
N TYR A 10 -15.59 -7.26 -4.05
CA TYR A 10 -15.44 -8.62 -4.56
C TYR A 10 -15.75 -9.67 -3.51
N TRP A 11 -16.26 -10.81 -3.95
CA TRP A 11 -16.50 -12.00 -3.16
C TRP A 11 -15.78 -13.17 -3.80
N VAL A 12 -15.12 -13.97 -2.97
CA VAL A 12 -14.39 -15.16 -3.39
C VAL A 12 -14.90 -16.34 -2.60
N MET A 13 -15.27 -17.41 -3.30
CA MET A 13 -15.65 -18.70 -2.72
C MET A 13 -14.75 -19.80 -3.29
N ARG A 14 -14.38 -20.80 -2.48
CA ARG A 14 -13.71 -22.00 -3.03
C ARG A 14 -14.74 -22.85 -3.77
N GLY A 15 -14.49 -23.14 -5.03
CA GLY A 15 -15.19 -24.15 -5.80
C GLY A 15 -14.33 -25.40 -6.02
N PRO A 16 -14.90 -26.48 -6.59
CA PRO A 16 -14.19 -27.73 -6.84
C PRO A 16 -12.97 -27.58 -7.77
N SER A 17 -12.98 -26.56 -8.64
CA SER A 17 -11.99 -26.36 -9.70
C SER A 17 -11.33 -24.98 -9.68
N GLY A 18 -11.33 -24.27 -8.54
CA GLY A 18 -10.78 -22.91 -8.44
C GLY A 18 -11.54 -22.00 -7.49
N PHE A 19 -11.26 -20.69 -7.54
CA PHE A 19 -11.98 -19.70 -6.76
C PHE A 19 -13.10 -19.08 -7.59
N LEU A 20 -14.35 -19.21 -7.14
CA LEU A 20 -15.50 -18.52 -7.73
C LEU A 20 -15.47 -17.07 -7.28
N VAL A 21 -15.41 -16.13 -8.23
CA VAL A 21 -15.33 -14.70 -7.93
C VAL A 21 -16.63 -14.01 -8.33
N TYR A 22 -17.09 -13.10 -7.49
CA TYR A 22 -18.24 -12.24 -7.76
C TYR A 22 -17.87 -10.80 -7.49
N ARG A 23 -18.47 -9.87 -8.23
CA ARG A 23 -18.39 -8.43 -7.99
C ARG A 23 -19.76 -7.93 -7.56
N LYS A 24 -19.81 -7.14 -6.49
CA LYS A 24 -21.02 -6.47 -6.05
C LYS A 24 -21.12 -5.12 -6.76
N GLU A 25 -22.23 -4.92 -7.46
CA GLU A 25 -22.59 -3.72 -8.21
C GLU A 25 -23.91 -3.19 -7.66
N GLY A 26 -23.84 -2.23 -6.74
CA GLY A 26 -25.02 -1.74 -6.01
C GLY A 26 -25.72 -2.85 -5.22
N SER A 27 -26.98 -3.14 -5.59
CA SER A 27 -27.79 -4.22 -5.01
C SER A 27 -27.58 -5.58 -5.67
N LYS A 28 -26.89 -5.64 -6.82
CA LYS A 28 -26.67 -6.88 -7.58
C LYS A 28 -25.29 -7.47 -7.29
N THR A 29 -25.18 -8.79 -7.45
CA THR A 29 -23.93 -9.52 -7.37
C THR A 29 -23.71 -10.24 -8.70
N VAL A 30 -22.66 -9.87 -9.41
CA VAL A 30 -22.29 -10.38 -10.74
C VAL A 30 -21.23 -11.45 -10.58
N TYR A 31 -21.45 -12.63 -11.14
CA TYR A 31 -20.45 -13.69 -11.18
C TYR A 31 -19.38 -13.38 -12.22
N LEU A 32 -18.11 -13.35 -11.81
CA LEU A 32 -16.94 -13.03 -12.64
C LEU A 32 -16.20 -14.28 -13.14
N GLY A 33 -16.77 -15.47 -12.94
CA GLY A 33 -16.15 -16.73 -13.32
C GLY A 33 -15.26 -17.34 -12.23
N ARG A 34 -14.58 -18.41 -12.62
CA ARG A 34 -13.54 -19.06 -11.82
C ARG A 34 -12.22 -18.35 -12.05
N ARG A 35 -11.48 -18.09 -10.98
CA ARG A 35 -10.17 -17.46 -10.98
C ARG A 35 -9.16 -18.34 -10.26
N SER A 36 -7.92 -18.32 -10.76
CA SER A 36 -6.78 -18.90 -10.07
C SER A 36 -6.41 -18.06 -8.85
N LEU A 37 -5.58 -18.63 -7.96
CA LEU A 37 -5.07 -17.87 -6.81
C LEU A 37 -4.24 -16.66 -7.26
N GLU A 38 -3.50 -16.79 -8.36
CA GLU A 38 -2.67 -15.77 -8.99
C GLU A 38 -3.51 -14.60 -9.53
N GLU A 39 -4.69 -14.89 -10.09
CA GLU A 39 -5.64 -13.85 -10.47
C GLU A 39 -6.20 -13.13 -9.25
N ILE A 40 -6.53 -13.85 -8.17
CA ILE A 40 -6.94 -13.22 -6.91
C ILE A 40 -5.82 -12.33 -6.36
N LYS A 41 -4.57 -12.79 -6.39
CA LYS A 41 -3.40 -12.00 -5.97
C LYS A 41 -3.28 -10.70 -6.77
N ARG A 42 -3.43 -10.75 -8.10
CA ARG A 42 -3.42 -9.55 -8.96
C ARG A 42 -4.57 -8.59 -8.65
N MET A 43 -5.77 -9.12 -8.38
CA MET A 43 -6.91 -8.30 -7.95
C MET A 43 -6.65 -7.63 -6.60
N LEU A 44 -6.06 -8.36 -5.65
CA LEU A 44 -5.66 -7.84 -4.34
C LEU A 44 -4.54 -6.79 -4.46
N ALA A 45 -3.59 -6.92 -5.38
CA ALA A 45 -2.55 -5.91 -5.58
C ALA A 45 -3.12 -4.53 -6.01
N GLY A 46 -4.30 -4.51 -6.63
CA GLY A 46 -5.05 -3.27 -6.91
C GLY A 46 -5.85 -2.73 -5.72
N ALA A 47 -5.78 -3.38 -4.56
CA ALA A 47 -6.30 -2.86 -3.30
C ALA A 47 -5.21 -2.01 -2.62
N GLY A 48 -5.59 -0.85 -2.08
CA GLY A 48 -4.67 0.00 -1.34
C GLY A 48 -4.06 -0.70 -0.12
N ALA A 49 -2.91 -0.21 0.36
CA ALA A 49 -2.16 -0.81 1.46
C ALA A 49 -3.01 -1.05 2.73
N GLU A 50 -3.87 -0.10 3.08
CA GLU A 50 -4.79 -0.23 4.23
C GLU A 50 -5.78 -1.38 4.07
N ALA A 51 -6.34 -1.56 2.86
CA ALA A 51 -7.28 -2.63 2.58
C ALA A 51 -6.59 -4.00 2.69
N ILE A 52 -5.37 -4.12 2.15
CA ILE A 52 -4.55 -5.33 2.28
C ILE A 52 -4.23 -5.64 3.75
N GLN A 53 -3.86 -4.66 4.55
CA GLN A 53 -3.59 -4.86 5.98
C GLN A 53 -4.84 -5.30 6.75
N ARG A 54 -6.01 -4.70 6.46
CA ARG A 54 -7.27 -5.11 7.08
C ARG A 54 -7.63 -6.55 6.73
N ILE A 55 -7.51 -6.90 5.45
CA ILE A 55 -7.73 -8.26 4.97
C ILE A 55 -6.78 -9.24 5.64
N ARG A 56 -5.49 -8.89 5.76
CA ARG A 56 -4.48 -9.70 6.43
C ARG A 56 -4.87 -9.99 7.87
N SER A 57 -5.27 -8.97 8.62
CA SER A 57 -5.72 -9.11 10.00
C SER A 57 -6.95 -10.01 10.14
N ASP A 58 -7.94 -9.84 9.26
CA ASP A 58 -9.16 -10.66 9.29
C ASP A 58 -8.90 -12.13 8.94
N VAL A 59 -8.07 -12.37 7.91
CA VAL A 59 -7.70 -13.73 7.50
C VAL A 59 -6.87 -14.42 8.58
N GLU A 60 -5.92 -13.72 9.20
CA GLU A 60 -5.07 -14.27 10.26
C GLU A 60 -5.88 -14.63 11.51
N ALA A 61 -6.82 -13.79 11.92
CA ALA A 61 -7.70 -14.09 13.05
C ALA A 61 -8.53 -15.37 12.81
N VAL A 62 -9.08 -15.54 11.60
CA VAL A 62 -9.81 -16.75 11.22
C VAL A 62 -8.89 -17.96 11.13
N ARG A 63 -7.67 -17.79 10.62
CA ARG A 63 -6.66 -18.85 10.52
C ARG A 63 -6.32 -19.43 11.89
N GLN A 64 -6.01 -18.57 12.85
CA GLN A 64 -5.66 -18.98 14.21
C GLN A 64 -6.79 -19.73 14.91
N ALA A 65 -8.04 -19.33 14.68
CA ALA A 65 -9.19 -20.05 15.23
C ALA A 65 -9.38 -21.43 14.58
N LEU A 66 -9.21 -21.53 13.26
CA LEU A 66 -9.29 -22.81 12.54
C LEU A 66 -8.16 -23.77 12.92
N GLU A 67 -6.95 -23.28 13.15
CA GLU A 67 -5.81 -24.10 13.60
C GLU A 67 -6.10 -24.80 14.94
N LYS A 68 -6.82 -24.14 15.87
CA LYS A 68 -7.26 -24.75 17.13
C LYS A 68 -8.25 -25.91 16.91
N ALA A 69 -9.10 -25.80 15.89
CA ALA A 69 -10.12 -26.80 15.55
C ALA A 69 -9.60 -27.97 14.68
N ALA A 70 -8.45 -27.80 14.01
CA ALA A 70 -7.96 -28.69 12.95
C ALA A 70 -7.36 -30.03 13.41
N ARG A 71 -7.51 -30.43 14.69
CA ARG A 71 -7.01 -31.72 15.19
C ARG A 71 -7.89 -32.92 14.78
N ILE A 72 -8.92 -32.70 13.98
CA ILE A 72 -9.92 -33.70 13.61
C ILE A 72 -9.63 -34.21 12.19
N GLN A 73 -9.13 -35.43 12.08
CA GLN A 73 -8.89 -36.09 10.80
C GLN A 73 -10.20 -36.56 10.18
N THR A 74 -10.31 -36.47 8.85
CA THR A 74 -11.47 -36.95 8.09
C THR A 74 -11.02 -37.61 6.80
N ALA A 75 -11.68 -38.71 6.43
CA ALA A 75 -11.45 -39.41 5.16
C ALA A 75 -12.20 -38.79 3.98
N GLN A 76 -13.09 -37.80 4.23
CA GLN A 76 -13.88 -37.15 3.18
C GLN A 76 -13.09 -36.04 2.48
N ALA A 77 -13.28 -35.93 1.17
CA ALA A 77 -12.68 -34.86 0.38
C ALA A 77 -13.14 -33.46 0.91
N PRO A 78 -12.22 -32.49 1.06
CA PRO A 78 -12.57 -31.17 1.55
C PRO A 78 -13.63 -30.46 0.67
N SER A 79 -14.72 -29.99 1.28
CA SER A 79 -15.76 -29.18 0.62
C SER A 79 -16.32 -28.13 1.57
N LEU A 80 -16.62 -26.92 1.08
CA LEU A 80 -17.28 -25.87 1.87
C LEU A 80 -18.79 -26.08 2.07
N THR A 81 -19.29 -27.25 1.67
CA THR A 81 -20.71 -27.61 1.77
C THR A 81 -20.86 -28.91 2.54
N TRP A 82 -21.97 -29.01 3.28
CA TRP A 82 -22.35 -30.24 3.96
C TRP A 82 -23.85 -30.48 3.84
N ARG A 83 -24.26 -31.73 4.08
CA ARG A 83 -25.67 -32.12 4.10
C ARG A 83 -26.07 -32.57 5.49
N LYS A 84 -27.27 -32.18 5.91
CA LYS A 84 -27.89 -32.62 7.16
C LYS A 84 -29.41 -32.57 6.99
N ASP A 85 -30.11 -33.63 7.40
CA ASP A 85 -31.57 -33.72 7.37
C ASP A 85 -32.19 -33.40 6.00
N GLY A 86 -31.60 -33.90 4.91
CA GLY A 86 -32.06 -33.64 3.54
C GLY A 86 -31.82 -32.20 3.04
N HIS A 87 -31.11 -31.38 3.80
CA HIS A 87 -30.74 -30.02 3.45
C HIS A 87 -29.25 -29.92 3.11
N ALA A 88 -28.91 -29.07 2.15
CA ALA A 88 -27.55 -28.67 1.83
C ALA A 88 -27.24 -27.32 2.47
N TYR A 89 -26.09 -27.24 3.14
CA TYR A 89 -25.60 -26.05 3.82
C TYR A 89 -24.28 -25.58 3.20
N TRP A 90 -24.04 -24.28 3.24
CA TRP A 90 -22.77 -23.69 2.82
C TRP A 90 -22.48 -22.40 3.59
N LEU A 91 -21.20 -22.02 3.58
CA LEU A 91 -20.69 -20.85 4.28
C LEU A 91 -20.38 -19.72 3.30
N LEU A 92 -20.67 -18.50 3.73
CA LEU A 92 -20.19 -17.29 3.09
C LEU A 92 -19.46 -16.44 4.13
N GLN A 93 -18.17 -16.18 3.91
CA GLN A 93 -17.35 -15.37 4.82
C GLN A 93 -17.23 -13.93 4.34
N TYR A 94 -17.49 -12.99 5.26
CA TYR A 94 -17.31 -11.55 5.13
C TYR A 94 -16.42 -11.03 6.29
N GLY A 95 -15.14 -10.74 6.01
CA GLY A 95 -14.17 -10.43 7.06
C GLY A 95 -14.11 -11.57 8.09
N ARG A 96 -14.43 -11.24 9.35
CA ARG A 96 -14.49 -12.19 10.48
C ARG A 96 -15.86 -12.86 10.67
N THR A 97 -16.87 -12.46 9.90
CA THR A 97 -18.23 -12.98 10.03
C THR A 97 -18.53 -14.02 8.99
N PHE A 98 -19.20 -15.08 9.40
CA PHE A 98 -19.68 -16.16 8.56
C PHE A 98 -21.21 -16.18 8.51
N TYR A 99 -21.72 -16.38 7.31
CA TYR A 99 -23.14 -16.52 7.04
C TYR A 99 -23.39 -17.97 6.62
N VAL A 100 -24.26 -18.66 7.36
CA VAL A 100 -24.65 -20.04 7.06
C VAL A 100 -25.94 -20.00 6.28
N TYR A 101 -25.89 -20.51 5.05
CA TYR A 101 -27.07 -20.65 4.21
C TYR A 101 -27.48 -22.11 4.12
N VAL A 102 -28.77 -22.31 3.88
CA VAL A 102 -29.36 -23.63 3.66
C VAL A 102 -30.25 -23.64 2.41
N LYS A 103 -30.23 -24.76 1.70
CA LYS A 103 -31.20 -25.12 0.64
C LYS A 103 -31.71 -26.52 0.90
N GLY A 104 -33.02 -26.70 0.85
CA GLY A 104 -33.62 -28.03 0.94
C GLY A 104 -35.14 -27.97 0.80
N PRO A 105 -35.85 -29.03 1.21
CA PRO A 105 -37.31 -29.10 1.16
C PRO A 105 -38.00 -27.92 1.85
N SER A 106 -37.46 -27.46 3.00
CA SER A 106 -38.06 -26.36 3.79
C SER A 106 -37.87 -24.95 3.19
N THR A 107 -37.04 -24.81 2.16
CA THR A 107 -36.64 -23.48 1.64
C THR A 107 -37.31 -23.12 0.31
N LYS A 108 -38.22 -23.96 -0.21
CA LYS A 108 -38.87 -23.77 -1.52
C LYS A 108 -37.83 -23.52 -2.64
N HIS A 109 -37.99 -22.49 -3.45
CA HIS A 109 -37.09 -22.20 -4.59
C HIS A 109 -35.82 -21.40 -4.24
N ARG A 110 -35.68 -20.87 -3.02
CA ARG A 110 -34.57 -19.98 -2.67
C ARG A 110 -33.74 -20.50 -1.49
N PRO A 111 -32.42 -20.30 -1.49
CA PRO A 111 -31.62 -20.40 -0.29
C PRO A 111 -32.13 -19.50 0.84
N LYS A 112 -32.01 -19.95 2.09
CA LYS A 112 -32.29 -19.13 3.27
C LYS A 112 -31.02 -18.95 4.11
N LEU A 113 -30.78 -17.73 4.58
CA LEU A 113 -29.80 -17.47 5.63
C LEU A 113 -30.37 -18.00 6.95
N VAL A 114 -29.65 -18.89 7.62
CA VAL A 114 -30.08 -19.47 8.89
C VAL A 114 -29.29 -18.97 10.08
N GLU A 115 -28.06 -18.49 9.85
CA GLU A 115 -27.21 -18.01 10.91
C GLU A 115 -26.19 -17.00 10.39
N LYS A 116 -25.90 -16.01 11.22
CA LYS A 116 -24.76 -15.12 11.08
C LYS A 116 -23.94 -15.26 12.36
N THR A 117 -22.70 -15.73 12.23
CA THR A 117 -21.86 -16.10 13.38
C THR A 117 -20.39 -15.82 13.09
N ASP A 118 -19.51 -16.03 14.06
CA ASP A 118 -18.07 -15.94 13.89
C ASP A 118 -17.44 -17.31 13.53
N VAL A 119 -16.11 -17.38 13.52
CA VAL A 119 -15.40 -18.61 13.20
C VAL A 119 -15.65 -19.72 14.22
N ASP A 120 -15.79 -19.40 15.50
CA ASP A 120 -15.99 -20.38 16.56
C ASP A 120 -17.42 -20.96 16.48
N GLY A 121 -18.41 -20.13 16.19
CA GLY A 121 -19.78 -20.60 15.93
C GLY A 121 -19.87 -21.49 14.69
N VAL A 122 -19.14 -21.18 13.62
CA VAL A 122 -19.03 -22.08 12.45
C VAL A 122 -18.40 -23.41 12.83
N VAL A 123 -17.29 -23.39 13.58
CA VAL A 123 -16.62 -24.61 14.05
C VAL A 123 -17.62 -25.47 14.83
N GLY A 124 -18.28 -24.91 15.85
CA GLY A 124 -19.27 -25.63 16.65
C GLY A 124 -20.39 -26.24 15.81
N ARG A 125 -20.96 -25.47 14.87
CA ARG A 125 -22.05 -25.96 14.00
C ARG A 125 -21.62 -27.09 13.07
N VAL A 126 -20.45 -26.96 12.47
CA VAL A 126 -19.91 -27.96 11.54
C VAL A 126 -19.60 -29.25 12.27
N LEU A 127 -19.01 -29.18 13.47
CA LEU A 127 -18.76 -30.33 14.32
C LEU A 127 -20.05 -31.01 14.78
N ALA A 128 -21.05 -30.24 15.21
CA ALA A 128 -22.37 -30.76 15.58
C ALA A 128 -23.16 -31.37 14.39
N ALA A 129 -22.71 -31.11 13.16
CA ALA A 129 -23.24 -31.73 11.95
C ALA A 129 -22.40 -32.92 11.46
N GLY A 130 -21.33 -33.30 12.17
CA GLY A 130 -20.40 -34.35 11.74
C GLY A 130 -19.64 -34.01 10.46
N ALA A 131 -19.54 -32.73 10.11
CA ALA A 131 -19.08 -32.26 8.81
C ALA A 131 -17.62 -31.77 8.83
N ALA A 132 -16.71 -32.50 9.49
CA ALA A 132 -15.32 -32.08 9.70
C ALA A 132 -14.55 -31.74 8.40
N HIS A 133 -14.94 -32.31 7.26
CA HIS A 133 -14.39 -31.99 5.94
C HIS A 133 -14.59 -30.53 5.52
N VAL A 134 -15.59 -29.84 6.07
CA VAL A 134 -15.81 -28.40 5.87
C VAL A 134 -14.75 -27.57 6.58
N LEU A 135 -14.31 -28.00 7.77
CA LEU A 135 -13.24 -27.30 8.50
C LEU A 135 -11.92 -27.42 7.76
N GLU A 136 -11.60 -28.59 7.22
CA GLU A 136 -10.38 -28.77 6.43
C GLU A 136 -10.43 -27.93 5.13
N ALA A 137 -11.59 -27.87 4.47
CA ALA A 137 -11.76 -27.02 3.29
C ALA A 137 -11.59 -25.53 3.60
N LEU A 138 -12.14 -25.07 4.73
CA LEU A 138 -11.94 -23.71 5.22
C LEU A 138 -10.48 -23.44 5.54
N ARG A 139 -9.78 -24.37 6.20
CA ARG A 139 -8.36 -24.24 6.55
C ARG A 139 -7.50 -24.05 5.29
N LEU A 140 -7.69 -24.91 4.29
CA LEU A 140 -6.97 -24.82 3.01
C LEU A 140 -7.26 -23.49 2.30
N LEU A 141 -8.53 -23.07 2.26
CA LEU A 141 -8.94 -21.79 1.68
C LEU A 141 -8.25 -20.61 2.39
N ILE A 142 -8.36 -20.55 3.71
CA ILE A 142 -7.85 -19.44 4.54
C ILE A 142 -6.33 -19.40 4.49
N ASN A 143 -5.63 -20.54 4.51
CA ASN A 143 -4.18 -20.58 4.35
C ASN A 143 -3.73 -20.10 2.97
N GLY A 144 -4.40 -20.53 1.90
CA GLY A 144 -4.12 -20.05 0.55
C GLY A 144 -4.35 -18.55 0.41
N LEU A 145 -5.40 -18.03 1.03
CA LEU A 145 -5.69 -16.59 1.08
C LEU A 145 -4.67 -15.83 1.91
N HIS A 146 -4.27 -16.34 3.07
CA HIS A 146 -3.24 -15.74 3.92
C HIS A 146 -1.92 -15.57 3.14
N ALA A 147 -1.49 -16.62 2.44
CA ALA A 147 -0.30 -16.57 1.58
C ALA A 147 -0.44 -15.56 0.44
N ALA A 148 -1.60 -15.48 -0.21
CA ALA A 148 -1.86 -14.51 -1.27
C ALA A 148 -1.83 -13.06 -0.79
N VAL A 149 -2.41 -12.80 0.39
CA VAL A 149 -2.44 -11.46 1.00
C VAL A 149 -1.06 -11.04 1.48
N ALA A 150 -0.28 -11.97 2.06
CA ALA A 150 1.11 -11.72 2.44
C ALA A 150 1.96 -11.31 1.23
N ALA A 151 1.89 -12.09 0.14
CA ALA A 151 2.61 -11.76 -1.09
C ALA A 151 2.19 -10.40 -1.69
N ALA A 152 0.90 -10.05 -1.63
CA ALA A 152 0.43 -8.74 -2.09
C ALA A 152 0.99 -7.60 -1.21
N ALA A 153 1.09 -7.80 0.11
CA ALA A 153 1.68 -6.83 1.01
C ALA A 153 3.19 -6.62 0.74
N ASP A 154 3.92 -7.71 0.47
CA ASP A 154 5.35 -7.64 0.15
C ASP A 154 5.60 -6.88 -1.16
N LEU A 155 4.78 -7.11 -2.19
CA LEU A 155 4.85 -6.36 -3.45
C LEU A 155 4.60 -4.86 -3.26
N LEU A 156 3.61 -4.50 -2.44
CA LEU A 156 3.34 -3.09 -2.12
C LEU A 156 4.50 -2.44 -1.38
N LYS A 157 5.13 -3.17 -0.46
CA LYS A 157 6.30 -2.70 0.27
C LYS A 157 7.50 -2.49 -0.67
N ALA A 158 7.82 -3.47 -1.50
CA ALA A 158 8.90 -3.37 -2.49
C ALA A 158 8.67 -2.20 -3.46
N SER A 159 7.44 -2.02 -3.97
CA SER A 159 7.12 -0.89 -4.85
C SER A 159 7.27 0.46 -4.17
N ALA A 160 6.91 0.57 -2.89
CA ALA A 160 7.09 1.79 -2.11
C ALA A 160 8.58 2.09 -1.86
N GLU A 161 9.39 1.06 -1.58
CA GLU A 161 10.84 1.17 -1.42
C GLU A 161 11.51 1.63 -2.72
N THR A 162 11.21 0.99 -3.85
CA THR A 162 11.71 1.41 -5.16
C THR A 162 11.33 2.86 -5.48
N ARG A 163 10.09 3.28 -5.19
CA ARG A 163 9.68 4.67 -5.42
C ARG A 163 10.47 5.66 -4.55
N ARG A 164 10.76 5.30 -3.30
CA ARG A 164 11.60 6.11 -2.41
C ARG A 164 13.03 6.19 -2.91
N GLU A 165 13.61 5.09 -3.38
CA GLU A 165 14.95 5.06 -3.96
C GLU A 165 15.04 5.92 -5.22
N VAL A 166 14.05 5.83 -6.12
CA VAL A 166 13.97 6.67 -7.33
C VAL A 166 13.87 8.15 -6.93
N SER A 167 12.95 8.50 -6.03
CA SER A 167 12.81 9.87 -5.51
C SER A 167 14.11 10.39 -4.89
N ARG A 168 14.82 9.53 -4.15
CA ARG A 168 16.10 9.90 -3.54
C ARG A 168 17.17 10.15 -4.59
N ARG A 169 17.28 9.27 -5.59
CA ARG A 169 18.24 9.41 -6.68
C ARG A 169 17.98 10.69 -7.48
N GLU A 170 16.72 10.98 -7.78
CA GLU A 170 16.31 12.23 -8.45
C GLU A 170 16.70 13.46 -7.63
N ALA A 171 16.54 13.41 -6.30
CA ALA A 171 16.96 14.49 -5.41
C ALA A 171 18.49 14.66 -5.38
N GLU A 172 19.25 13.57 -5.36
CA GLU A 172 20.72 13.62 -5.41
C GLU A 172 21.25 14.15 -6.75
N GLU A 173 20.60 13.82 -7.86
CA GLU A 173 20.92 14.37 -9.18
C GLU A 173 20.58 15.87 -9.24
N ALA A 174 19.41 16.27 -8.73
CA ALA A 174 19.03 17.68 -8.61
C ALA A 174 20.01 18.48 -7.74
N PHE A 175 20.46 17.93 -6.62
CA PHE A 175 21.47 18.54 -5.77
C PHE A 175 22.80 18.73 -6.51
N LYS A 176 23.27 17.72 -7.25
CA LYS A 176 24.51 17.81 -8.05
C LYS A 176 24.40 18.90 -9.12
N GLU A 177 23.24 19.04 -9.74
CA GLU A 177 22.98 20.10 -10.72
C GLU A 177 22.97 21.48 -10.07
N LEU A 178 22.26 21.65 -8.94
CA LEU A 178 22.26 22.88 -8.16
C LEU A 178 23.67 23.30 -7.77
N ARG A 179 24.48 22.39 -7.23
CA ARG A 179 25.86 22.70 -6.83
C ARG A 179 26.74 23.10 -8.02
N ARG A 180 26.57 22.45 -9.18
CA ARG A 180 27.30 22.81 -10.40
C ARG A 180 26.86 24.15 -10.97
N GLY A 181 25.56 24.45 -10.92
CA GLY A 181 25.00 25.73 -11.34
C GLY A 181 25.50 26.86 -10.45
N LEU A 182 25.37 26.69 -9.13
CA LEU A 182 25.82 27.64 -8.11
C LEU A 182 27.29 28.04 -8.31
N ARG A 183 28.19 27.08 -8.53
CA ARG A 183 29.61 27.37 -8.82
C ARG A 183 29.82 28.29 -10.01
N ARG A 184 29.03 28.12 -11.07
CA ARG A 184 29.12 28.95 -12.27
C ARG A 184 28.56 30.34 -12.02
N GLU A 185 27.42 30.41 -11.37
CA GLU A 185 26.75 31.67 -11.04
C GLU A 185 27.59 32.52 -10.09
N VAL A 186 28.11 31.93 -9.00
CA VAL A 186 28.99 32.63 -8.06
C VAL A 186 30.23 33.19 -8.76
N ALA A 187 30.81 32.46 -9.73
CA ALA A 187 31.92 32.99 -10.53
C ALA A 187 31.50 34.21 -11.37
N ALA A 188 30.30 34.19 -11.96
CA ALA A 188 29.74 35.33 -12.69
C ALA A 188 29.41 36.51 -11.76
N TRP A 189 28.86 36.25 -10.58
CA TRP A 189 28.53 37.27 -9.59
C TRP A 189 29.79 37.99 -9.10
N ARG A 190 30.89 37.28 -8.89
CA ARG A 190 32.18 37.89 -8.49
C ARG A 190 32.66 38.91 -9.52
N GLU A 191 32.55 38.59 -10.79
CA GLU A 191 32.90 39.51 -11.87
C GLU A 191 31.95 40.73 -11.89
N LYS A 192 30.64 40.49 -11.77
CA LYS A 192 29.60 41.51 -11.64
C LYS A 192 29.89 42.46 -10.46
N TYR A 193 30.27 41.93 -9.30
CA TYR A 193 30.57 42.72 -8.11
C TYR A 193 31.86 43.51 -8.27
N ARG A 194 32.93 42.93 -8.86
CA ARG A 194 34.17 43.65 -9.14
C ARG A 194 33.92 44.91 -9.98
N LEU A 195 33.21 44.76 -11.10
CA LEU A 195 32.89 45.89 -11.99
C LEU A 195 32.00 46.93 -11.30
N ARG A 196 31.05 46.49 -10.47
CA ARG A 196 30.20 47.38 -9.69
C ARG A 196 30.99 48.17 -8.66
N MET A 197 31.89 47.51 -7.93
CA MET A 197 32.76 48.14 -6.94
C MET A 197 33.70 49.17 -7.57
N GLU A 198 34.30 48.87 -8.73
CA GLU A 198 35.14 49.82 -9.47
C GLU A 198 34.35 51.06 -9.92
N ARG A 199 33.12 50.88 -10.39
CA ARG A 199 32.24 51.98 -10.81
C ARG A 199 31.77 52.85 -9.65
N GLU A 200 31.48 52.24 -8.50
CA GLU A 200 30.86 52.89 -7.33
C GLU A 200 31.89 53.30 -6.27
N GLY A 201 33.17 52.98 -6.45
CA GLY A 201 34.26 53.32 -5.51
C GLY A 201 34.17 52.55 -4.19
N LEU A 202 33.67 51.31 -4.22
CA LEU A 202 33.47 50.47 -3.05
C LEU A 202 34.66 49.50 -2.86
N TYR A 203 34.91 49.13 -1.61
CA TYR A 203 36.05 48.28 -1.22
C TYR A 203 35.66 46.88 -0.75
N GLU A 204 34.37 46.65 -0.46
CA GLU A 204 33.84 45.38 0.04
C GLU A 204 32.51 45.03 -0.64
N VAL A 205 32.22 43.74 -0.80
CA VAL A 205 30.96 43.24 -1.34
C VAL A 205 29.89 43.30 -0.25
N ASP A 206 28.73 43.90 -0.55
CA ASP A 206 27.57 43.88 0.34
C ASP A 206 26.94 42.47 0.34
N PRO A 207 26.85 41.78 1.50
CA PRO A 207 26.18 40.48 1.62
C PRO A 207 24.75 40.44 1.09
N ARG A 208 24.05 41.59 1.07
CA ARG A 208 22.70 41.70 0.51
C ARG A 208 22.66 41.41 -0.98
N TRP A 209 23.68 41.81 -1.74
CA TRP A 209 23.75 41.51 -3.17
C TRP A 209 23.89 40.02 -3.41
N VAL A 210 24.73 39.35 -2.60
CA VAL A 210 24.91 37.89 -2.66
C VAL A 210 23.62 37.17 -2.29
N ARG A 211 22.88 37.69 -1.29
CA ARG A 211 21.57 37.15 -0.88
C ARG A 211 20.51 37.29 -1.98
N GLU A 212 20.46 38.44 -2.65
CA GLU A 212 19.54 38.71 -3.77
C GLU A 212 19.82 37.79 -4.96
N ASP A 213 21.09 37.71 -5.38
CA ASP A 213 21.51 36.86 -6.50
C ASP A 213 21.32 35.36 -6.19
N LEU A 214 21.52 34.93 -4.94
CA LEU A 214 21.19 33.58 -4.51
C LEU A 214 19.69 33.30 -4.56
N ALA A 215 18.85 34.24 -4.11
CA ALA A 215 17.40 34.10 -4.16
C ALA A 215 16.90 33.97 -5.62
N GLU A 216 17.48 34.74 -6.54
CA GLU A 216 17.21 34.63 -7.98
C GLU A 216 17.61 33.24 -8.51
N PHE A 217 18.84 32.79 -8.22
CA PHE A 217 19.31 31.46 -8.63
C PHE A 217 18.42 30.32 -8.12
N LEU A 218 18.03 30.36 -6.84
CA LEU A 218 17.13 29.36 -6.26
C LEU A 218 15.73 29.43 -6.89
N GLY A 219 15.26 30.63 -7.23
CA GLY A 219 14.01 30.85 -7.93
C GLY A 219 14.00 30.26 -9.35
N GLU A 220 15.06 30.50 -10.12
CA GLU A 220 15.23 29.92 -11.47
C GLU A 220 15.33 28.40 -11.42
N ASN A 221 15.96 27.87 -10.37
CA ASN A 221 16.16 26.43 -10.17
C ASN A 221 15.11 25.81 -9.23
N ARG A 222 13.95 26.44 -9.06
CA ARG A 222 12.90 25.98 -8.14
C ARG A 222 12.49 24.52 -8.36
N HIS A 223 12.44 24.07 -9.60
CA HIS A 223 12.13 22.69 -9.96
C HIS A 223 13.17 21.65 -9.46
N LEU A 224 14.42 22.06 -9.22
CA LEU A 224 15.45 21.24 -8.57
C LEU A 224 15.35 21.36 -7.05
N VAL A 225 15.07 22.57 -6.54
CA VAL A 225 14.86 22.82 -5.11
C VAL A 225 13.70 21.98 -4.58
N GLU A 226 12.56 21.95 -5.27
CA GLU A 226 11.39 21.16 -4.89
C GLU A 226 11.67 19.66 -4.78
N LYS A 227 12.66 19.13 -5.52
CA LYS A 227 13.08 17.73 -5.42
C LYS A 227 13.92 17.45 -4.18
N ILE A 228 14.71 18.41 -3.71
CA ILE A 228 15.58 18.24 -2.54
C ILE A 228 14.90 18.58 -1.21
N LEU A 229 13.89 19.47 -1.20
CA LEU A 229 13.20 19.89 0.03
C LEU A 229 12.69 18.74 0.92
N PRO A 230 12.16 17.63 0.39
CA PRO A 230 11.77 16.47 1.20
C PRO A 230 12.93 15.75 1.92
N HIS A 231 14.17 16.03 1.51
CA HIS A 231 15.40 15.39 1.98
C HIS A 231 16.27 16.38 2.76
N ARG A 232 16.04 16.44 4.08
CA ARG A 232 16.69 17.40 4.98
C ARG A 232 18.21 17.43 4.87
N ASP A 233 18.84 16.27 4.71
CA ASP A 233 20.28 16.14 4.56
C ASP A 233 20.80 16.83 3.27
N LEU A 234 20.05 16.76 2.16
CA LEU A 234 20.42 17.44 0.92
C LEU A 234 20.20 18.96 0.98
N VAL A 235 19.19 19.40 1.73
CA VAL A 235 18.95 20.82 2.01
C VAL A 235 20.10 21.39 2.85
N ASP A 236 20.51 20.62 3.86
CA ASP A 236 21.64 20.93 4.73
C ASP A 236 22.96 21.00 3.94
N ASP A 237 23.22 20.02 3.07
CA ASP A 237 24.40 20.00 2.18
C ASP A 237 24.40 21.18 1.18
N LEU A 238 23.23 21.62 0.71
CA LEU A 238 23.11 22.80 -0.16
C LEU A 238 23.46 24.07 0.60
N ALA A 239 22.96 24.22 1.82
CA ALA A 239 23.28 25.38 2.65
C ALA A 239 24.78 25.47 2.94
N ASP A 240 25.42 24.34 3.24
CA ASP A 240 26.87 24.28 3.43
C ASP A 240 27.64 24.61 2.14
N ALA A 241 27.20 24.09 1.00
CA ALA A 241 27.81 24.40 -0.29
C ALA A 241 27.69 25.89 -0.63
N VAL A 242 26.57 26.53 -0.32
CA VAL A 242 26.40 27.96 -0.55
C VAL A 242 27.30 28.80 0.37
N GLU A 243 27.40 28.46 1.64
CA GLU A 243 28.32 29.15 2.56
C GLU A 243 29.78 29.02 2.10
N GLU A 244 30.20 27.82 1.67
CA GLU A 244 31.54 27.55 1.12
C GLU A 244 31.79 28.36 -0.16
N GLU A 245 30.91 28.25 -1.16
CA GLU A 245 31.11 28.87 -2.47
C GLU A 245 31.01 30.40 -2.40
N THR A 246 30.22 30.95 -1.47
CA THR A 246 30.12 32.40 -1.22
C THR A 246 31.16 32.92 -0.23
N TYR A 247 32.18 32.14 0.15
CA TYR A 247 33.26 32.58 1.05
C TYR A 247 32.77 33.17 2.37
N GLY A 248 31.65 32.67 2.87
CA GLY A 248 31.04 33.14 4.12
C GLY A 248 30.29 34.48 4.01
N TYR A 249 30.07 35.04 2.81
CA TYR A 249 29.17 36.19 2.66
C TYR A 249 27.73 35.83 3.03
N LEU A 250 27.35 34.57 2.86
CA LEU A 250 26.09 34.02 3.35
C LEU A 250 26.38 32.88 4.32
N THR A 251 25.63 32.85 5.42
CA THR A 251 25.70 31.74 6.38
C THR A 251 24.69 30.67 6.00
N ARG A 252 24.90 29.45 6.49
CA ARG A 252 23.91 28.36 6.44
C ARG A 252 22.51 28.82 6.86
N TYR A 253 22.41 29.69 7.88
CA TYR A 253 21.13 30.21 8.35
C TYR A 253 20.41 31.05 7.28
N ASP A 254 21.14 31.90 6.57
CA ASP A 254 20.57 32.74 5.49
C ASP A 254 20.00 31.90 4.36
N VAL A 255 20.69 30.80 4.02
CA VAL A 255 20.26 29.88 2.95
C VAL A 255 19.02 29.09 3.38
N LEU A 256 19.03 28.56 4.61
CA LEU A 256 17.88 27.86 5.16
C LEU A 256 16.66 28.78 5.30
N ASP A 257 16.86 30.07 5.52
CA ASP A 257 15.78 31.05 5.56
C ASP A 257 15.17 31.31 4.18
N LEU A 258 15.99 31.34 3.12
CA LEU A 258 15.54 31.46 1.73
C LEU A 258 14.80 30.23 1.19
N LEU A 259 15.02 29.06 1.80
CA LEU A 259 14.40 27.79 1.38
C LEU A 259 13.09 27.45 2.10
N LYS A 260 12.65 28.30 3.04
CA LYS A 260 11.33 28.18 3.71
C LYS A 260 10.20 28.67 2.82
#